data_AF-A0A896TDU0-F1
#
_entry.id   AF-A0A896TDU0-F1
#
_cell.length_a   1.000
_cell.length_b   1.000
_cell.length_c   1.000
_cell.angle_alpha   90.00
_cell.angle_beta   90.00
_cell.angle_gamma   90.00
#
_symmetry.space_group_name_H-M   'P 1'
#
loop_
_entity.id
_entity.type
_entity.pdbx_description
1 polymer ?
#
loop_
_entity_poly.entity_id
_entity_poly.type
_entity_poly.pdbx_seq_one_letter_code
_entity_poly.pdbx_strand_id
1 'polypeptide(L)'
;MPRYTTLTDYVNTQIEKFDIPDTEKNRSKLRIKFTRELKRLGYWDTAEKKVIGRNETRLFSDEQLNHLSIEVEPYLLKQGNVDIEELEEYRQNFENYIEEVRNQTNESYQQQLEAEQYEPPKVTKREAMEVMITALFEKYFEPLDLEQWNKDKATTHFSELSDMTDTDYILACMRLNNPTTSYTKEK
;
A
#
# COMPACT_ATOMS: atom_id res chain seq x y z
N MET A 1 18.76 6.03 -11.62
CA MET A 1 18.70 7.20 -12.53
C MET A 1 17.79 8.22 -11.87
N PRO A 2 18.20 9.49 -11.70
CA PRO A 2 17.31 10.52 -11.18
C PRO A 2 16.09 10.65 -12.10
N ARG A 3 14.89 10.60 -11.51
CA ARG A 3 13.64 10.83 -12.24
C ARG A 3 13.45 12.33 -12.36
N TYR A 4 13.24 12.78 -13.58
CA TYR A 4 12.99 14.18 -13.88
C TYR A 4 11.57 14.34 -14.38
N THR A 5 10.88 15.34 -13.85
CA THR A 5 9.47 15.61 -14.19
C THR A 5 9.35 17.04 -14.70
N THR A 6 8.54 17.24 -15.75
CA THR A 6 8.25 18.58 -16.24
C THR A 6 7.26 19.28 -15.32
N LEU A 7 7.23 20.61 -15.32
CA LEU A 7 6.23 21.35 -14.54
C LEU A 7 4.79 21.00 -14.97
N THR A 8 4.57 20.72 -16.27
CA THR A 8 3.27 20.34 -16.80
C THR A 8 2.81 19.01 -16.22
N ASP A 9 3.68 18.01 -16.21
CA ASP A 9 3.37 16.69 -15.67
C ASP A 9 3.10 16.78 -14.18
N TYR A 10 3.93 17.56 -13.45
CA TYR A 10 3.73 17.81 -12.03
C TYR A 10 2.37 18.47 -11.74
N VAL A 11 1.95 19.46 -12.53
CA VAL A 11 0.60 20.07 -12.41
C VAL A 11 -0.49 19.03 -12.57
N ASN A 12 -0.40 18.14 -13.57
CA ASN A 12 -1.40 17.10 -13.78
C ASN A 12 -1.46 16.14 -12.58
N THR A 13 -0.30 15.72 -12.05
CA THR A 13 -0.23 14.87 -10.87
C THR A 13 -0.86 15.53 -9.63
N GLN A 14 -0.66 16.84 -9.43
CA GLN A 14 -1.27 17.53 -8.29
C GLN A 14 -2.78 17.73 -8.46
N ILE A 15 -3.28 17.93 -9.69
CA ILE A 15 -4.71 18.02 -9.98
C ILE A 15 -5.41 16.72 -9.59
N GLU A 16 -4.87 15.58 -10.00
CA GLU A 16 -5.39 14.26 -9.66
C GLU A 16 -5.29 13.97 -8.17
N LYS A 17 -4.13 14.24 -7.56
CA LYS A 17 -3.89 13.97 -6.13
C LYS A 17 -4.82 14.72 -5.18
N PHE A 18 -5.14 15.98 -5.48
CA PHE A 18 -5.94 16.85 -4.61
C PHE A 18 -7.40 16.98 -5.09
N ASP A 19 -7.82 16.16 -6.06
CA ASP A 19 -9.16 16.21 -6.66
C ASP A 19 -9.58 17.64 -7.06
N ILE A 20 -8.67 18.35 -7.72
CA ILE A 20 -8.92 19.72 -8.19
C ILE A 20 -9.65 19.62 -9.53
N PRO A 21 -10.74 20.39 -9.78
CA PRO A 21 -11.41 20.36 -11.08
C PRO A 21 -10.46 20.69 -12.22
N ASP A 22 -10.36 19.77 -13.18
CA ASP A 22 -9.43 19.87 -14.30
C ASP A 22 -9.93 20.87 -15.37
N THR A 23 -9.63 22.14 -15.13
CA THR A 23 -9.96 23.24 -16.05
C THR A 23 -8.71 23.98 -16.46
N GLU A 24 -8.69 24.56 -17.66
CA GLU A 24 -7.57 25.37 -18.16
C GLU A 24 -7.23 26.53 -17.19
N LYS A 25 -8.26 27.11 -16.56
CA LYS A 25 -8.11 28.14 -15.53
C LYS A 25 -7.36 27.64 -14.30
N ASN A 26 -7.69 26.45 -13.80
CA ASN A 26 -7.02 25.86 -12.64
C ASN A 26 -5.59 25.41 -12.98
N ARG A 27 -5.39 24.75 -14.13
CA ARG A 27 -4.04 24.43 -14.65
C ARG A 27 -3.15 25.66 -14.73
N SER A 28 -3.67 26.76 -15.27
CA SER A 28 -2.93 28.02 -15.41
C SER A 28 -2.59 28.63 -14.04
N LYS A 29 -3.55 28.67 -13.10
CA LYS A 29 -3.31 29.15 -11.73
C LYS A 29 -2.24 28.33 -11.01
N LEU A 30 -2.33 27.00 -11.07
CA LEU A 30 -1.37 26.08 -10.47
C LEU A 30 0.01 26.28 -11.06
N ARG A 31 0.11 26.36 -12.39
CA ARG A 31 1.38 26.61 -13.09
C ARG A 31 2.02 27.93 -12.66
N ILE A 32 1.23 29.00 -12.53
CA ILE A 32 1.71 30.30 -12.04
C ILE A 32 2.21 30.20 -10.59
N LYS A 33 1.42 29.59 -9.70
CA LYS A 33 1.77 29.40 -8.29
C LYS A 33 3.06 28.60 -8.16
N PHE A 34 3.15 27.45 -8.82
CA PHE A 34 4.33 26.58 -8.78
C PHE A 34 5.55 27.27 -9.36
N THR A 35 5.42 27.99 -10.48
CA THR A 35 6.52 28.79 -11.06
C THR A 35 7.03 29.84 -10.06
N ARG A 36 6.13 30.51 -9.33
CA ARG A 36 6.52 31.51 -8.33
C ARG A 36 7.27 30.88 -7.16
N GLU A 37 6.80 29.75 -6.64
CA GLU A 37 7.48 29.06 -5.54
C GLU A 37 8.81 28.45 -5.98
N LEU A 38 8.89 27.86 -7.18
CA LEU A 38 10.16 27.37 -7.75
C LEU A 38 11.20 28.48 -7.93
N LYS A 39 10.78 29.70 -8.28
CA LYS A 39 11.67 30.88 -8.31
C LYS A 39 12.11 31.28 -6.90
N ARG A 40 11.19 31.31 -5.94
CA ARG A 40 11.51 31.63 -4.54
C ARG A 40 12.50 30.65 -3.93
N LEU A 41 12.36 29.36 -4.25
CA LEU A 41 13.27 28.29 -3.81
C LEU A 41 14.61 28.27 -4.58
N GLY A 42 14.77 29.11 -5.61
CA GLY A 42 15.97 29.14 -6.45
C GLY A 42 16.10 27.98 -7.44
N TYR A 43 15.08 27.11 -7.55
CA TYR A 43 15.07 25.95 -8.45
C TYR A 43 14.72 26.29 -9.88
N TRP A 44 14.05 27.41 -10.12
CA TRP A 44 13.63 27.78 -11.47
C TRP A 44 14.79 28.07 -12.45
N ASP A 45 15.82 28.74 -11.95
CA ASP A 45 16.97 29.16 -12.75
C ASP A 45 18.09 28.11 -12.75
N THR A 46 18.11 27.23 -11.75
CA THR A 46 19.07 26.12 -11.61
C THR A 46 18.57 24.81 -12.22
N ALA A 47 17.28 24.73 -12.61
CA ALA A 47 16.70 23.55 -13.24
C ALA A 47 17.38 23.19 -14.57
N GLU A 48 17.57 21.89 -14.78
CA GLU A 48 18.09 21.36 -16.03
C GLU A 48 17.13 21.69 -17.17
N LYS A 49 17.68 22.05 -18.32
CA LYS A 49 16.91 22.39 -19.51
C LYS A 49 17.15 21.36 -20.59
N LYS A 50 16.06 20.81 -21.13
CA LYS A 50 16.11 19.85 -22.23
C LYS A 50 15.26 20.34 -23.39
N VAL A 51 15.81 20.28 -24.60
CA VAL A 51 15.05 20.56 -25.81
C VAL A 51 14.12 19.38 -26.08
N ILE A 52 12.81 19.61 -25.99
CA ILE A 52 11.78 18.64 -26.30
C ILE A 52 11.00 19.21 -27.50
N GLY A 53 11.22 18.63 -28.68
CA GLY A 53 10.68 19.16 -29.94
C GLY A 53 11.37 20.47 -30.34
N ARG A 54 10.59 21.55 -30.51
CA ARG A 54 11.11 22.90 -30.84
C ARG A 54 11.35 23.80 -29.61
N ASN A 55 10.95 23.35 -28.41
CA ASN A 55 10.93 24.17 -27.21
C ASN A 55 11.88 23.65 -26.13
N GLU A 56 12.51 24.58 -25.42
CA GLU A 56 13.33 24.29 -24.24
C GLU A 56 12.41 24.10 -23.02
N THR A 57 12.43 22.90 -22.43
CA THR A 57 11.59 22.54 -21.28
C THR A 57 12.47 22.34 -20.05
N ARG A 58 12.06 22.90 -18.91
CA ARG A 58 12.72 22.72 -17.62
C ARG A 58 12.33 21.39 -16.99
N LEU A 59 13.33 20.71 -16.44
CA LEU A 59 13.22 19.44 -15.76
C LEU A 59 13.55 19.63 -14.27
N PHE A 60 12.71 19.09 -13.41
CA PHE A 60 12.87 19.17 -11.97
C PHE A 60 13.11 17.77 -11.39
N SER A 61 14.04 17.65 -10.45
CA SER A 61 14.30 16.40 -9.73
C SER A 61 13.22 16.15 -8.69
N ASP A 62 13.09 14.90 -8.25
CA ASP A 62 12.15 14.52 -7.18
C ASP A 62 12.39 15.32 -5.88
N GLU A 63 13.64 15.62 -5.54
CA GLU A 63 13.99 16.45 -4.39
C GLU A 63 13.43 17.87 -4.51
N GLN A 64 13.62 18.52 -5.67
CA GLN A 64 13.09 19.86 -5.93
C GLN A 64 11.56 19.89 -5.87
N LEU A 65 10.91 18.82 -6.37
CA LEU A 65 9.45 18.69 -6.36
C LEU A 65 8.90 18.36 -4.98
N ASN A 66 9.64 17.63 -4.15
CA ASN A 66 9.26 17.39 -2.75
C ASN A 66 9.30 18.70 -1.94
N HIS A 67 10.35 19.51 -2.09
CA HIS A 67 10.41 20.83 -1.46
C HIS A 67 9.27 21.74 -1.95
N LEU A 68 9.03 21.75 -3.27
CA LEU A 68 7.90 22.48 -3.83
C LEU A 68 6.57 22.00 -3.20
N SER A 69 6.37 20.69 -3.11
CA SER A 69 5.14 20.07 -2.59
C SER A 69 4.81 20.55 -1.18
N ILE A 70 5.80 20.61 -0.29
CA ILE A 70 5.62 21.09 1.09
C ILE A 70 5.14 22.55 1.09
N GLU A 71 5.75 23.40 0.26
CA GLU A 71 5.45 24.83 0.20
C GLU A 71 4.09 25.15 -0.45
N VAL A 72 3.62 24.30 -1.38
CA VAL A 72 2.36 24.50 -2.10
C VAL A 72 1.19 23.75 -1.49
N GLU A 73 1.43 22.76 -0.62
CA GLU A 73 0.39 21.93 0.00
C GLU A 73 -0.75 22.76 0.64
N PRO A 74 -0.49 23.82 1.45
CA PRO A 74 -1.57 24.61 2.02
C PRO A 74 -2.43 25.33 0.97
N TYR A 75 -1.86 25.63 -0.19
CA TYR A 75 -2.59 26.22 -1.31
C TYR A 75 -3.42 25.16 -2.05
N LEU A 76 -2.86 23.96 -2.23
CA LEU A 76 -3.54 22.85 -2.91
C LEU A 76 -4.74 22.34 -2.10
N LEU A 77 -4.58 22.19 -0.78
CA LEU A 77 -5.69 21.82 0.12
C LEU A 77 -6.86 22.80 0.03
N LYS A 78 -6.59 24.11 -0.13
CA LYS A 78 -7.63 25.14 -0.29
C LYS A 78 -8.30 25.15 -1.67
N GLN A 79 -7.67 24.56 -2.68
CA GLN A 79 -8.22 24.52 -4.06
C GLN A 79 -8.88 23.18 -4.37
N GLY A 80 -8.46 22.11 -3.70
CA GLY A 80 -9.05 20.78 -3.80
C GLY A 80 -10.31 20.64 -2.96
N ASN A 81 -11.00 19.53 -3.14
CA ASN A 81 -12.18 19.16 -2.37
C ASN A 81 -11.83 18.29 -1.15
N VAL A 82 -10.73 18.63 -0.47
CA VAL A 82 -10.23 17.86 0.68
C VAL A 82 -10.77 18.48 1.97
N ASP A 83 -11.36 17.66 2.83
CA ASP A 83 -11.72 18.09 4.18
C ASP A 83 -10.45 18.28 5.02
N ILE A 84 -10.14 19.54 5.33
CA ILE A 84 -8.93 19.92 6.04
C ILE A 84 -9.00 19.48 7.51
N GLU A 85 -10.20 19.50 8.11
CA GLU A 85 -10.39 19.14 9.52
C GLU A 85 -10.22 17.63 9.70
N GLU A 86 -10.85 16.84 8.82
CA GLU A 86 -10.67 15.38 8.79
C GLU A 86 -9.19 15.01 8.55
N LEU A 87 -8.52 15.68 7.60
CA LEU A 87 -7.11 15.42 7.31
C LEU A 87 -6.21 15.68 8.53
N GLU A 88 -6.47 16.74 9.28
CA GLU A 88 -5.67 17.10 10.45
C GLU A 88 -5.90 16.12 11.62
N GLU A 89 -7.15 15.67 11.81
CA GLU A 89 -7.46 14.62 12.78
C GLU A 89 -6.71 13.33 12.47
N TYR A 90 -6.69 12.90 11.20
CA TYR A 90 -5.90 11.75 10.77
C TYR A 90 -4.39 11.94 11.02
N ARG A 91 -3.84 13.13 10.75
CA ARG A 91 -2.42 13.43 11.01
C ARG A 91 -2.10 13.29 12.49
N GLN A 92 -2.91 13.89 13.36
CA GLN A 92 -2.70 13.83 14.80
C GLN A 92 -2.77 12.40 15.34
N ASN A 93 -3.76 11.62 14.88
CA ASN A 93 -3.91 10.22 15.27
C ASN A 93 -2.69 9.38 14.85
N PHE A 94 -2.15 9.64 13.65
CA PHE A 94 -0.98 8.92 13.15
C PHE A 94 0.31 9.31 13.87
N GLU A 95 0.48 10.59 14.22
CA GLU A 95 1.58 11.05 15.06
C GLU A 95 1.57 10.39 16.44
N ASN A 96 0.39 10.35 17.08
CA ASN A 96 0.21 9.66 18.36
C ASN A 96 0.58 8.16 18.25
N TYR A 97 0.13 7.49 17.18
CA TYR A 97 0.50 6.08 16.93
C TYR A 97 2.01 5.87 16.74
N ILE A 98 2.68 6.74 15.97
CA ILE A 98 4.14 6.68 15.80
C ILE A 98 4.85 6.87 17.15
N GLU A 99 4.39 7.81 17.96
CA GLU A 99 4.94 8.05 19.29
C GLU A 99 4.74 6.86 20.22
N GLU A 100 3.54 6.26 20.23
CA GLU A 100 3.24 5.03 20.97
C GLU A 100 4.17 3.87 20.55
N VAL A 101 4.35 3.65 19.24
CA VAL A 101 5.24 2.60 18.73
C VAL A 101 6.69 2.88 19.12
N ARG A 102 7.16 4.14 19.02
CA ARG A 102 8.52 4.52 19.47
C ARG A 102 8.70 4.26 20.96
N ASN A 103 7.72 4.61 21.79
CA ASN A 103 7.77 4.43 23.23
C ASN A 103 7.72 2.94 23.65
N GLN A 104 7.04 2.09 22.88
CA GLN A 104 6.97 0.65 23.11
C GLN A 104 8.31 -0.09 22.88
N THR A 105 9.23 0.48 22.10
CA THR A 105 10.41 -0.27 21.62
C THR A 105 11.56 -0.47 22.59
N ASN A 106 11.57 0.09 23.81
CA ASN A 106 12.68 -0.18 24.76
C ASN A 106 12.27 -0.47 26.21
N GLU A 107 11.42 0.33 26.86
CA GLU A 107 11.15 0.12 28.30
C GLU A 107 9.99 -0.85 28.57
N SER A 108 8.88 -0.73 27.83
CA SER A 108 7.70 -1.57 28.08
C SER A 108 7.94 -3.02 27.64
N TYR A 109 8.62 -3.24 26.52
CA TYR A 109 8.91 -4.59 26.01
C TYR A 109 9.85 -5.38 26.94
N GLN A 110 10.86 -4.73 27.54
CA GLN A 110 11.77 -5.36 28.50
C GLN A 110 11.03 -5.74 29.80
N GLN A 111 10.21 -4.84 30.34
CA GLN A 111 9.42 -5.11 31.55
C GLN A 111 8.36 -6.20 31.33
N GLN A 112 7.78 -6.27 30.13
CA GLN A 112 6.78 -7.28 29.78
C GLN A 112 7.41 -8.67 29.62
N LEU A 113 8.61 -8.76 29.02
CA LEU A 113 9.37 -10.02 28.93
C LEU A 113 9.81 -10.54 30.30
N GLU A 114 10.26 -9.66 31.20
CA GLU A 114 10.62 -10.05 32.57
C GLU A 114 9.42 -10.55 33.39
N ALA A 115 8.24 -9.93 33.22
CA ALA A 115 7.01 -10.36 33.87
C ALA A 115 6.46 -11.68 33.28
N GLU A 116 6.54 -11.87 31.96
CA GLU A 116 6.10 -13.09 31.28
C GLU A 116 6.96 -14.32 31.61
N GLN A 117 8.21 -14.14 32.04
CA GLN A 117 9.10 -15.24 32.43
C GLN A 117 8.60 -16.03 33.67
N TYR A 118 7.75 -15.43 34.50
CA TYR A 118 7.21 -16.03 35.72
C TYR A 118 5.72 -16.38 35.63
N GLU A 119 5.06 -16.07 34.51
CA GLU A 119 3.65 -16.35 34.28
C GLU A 119 3.49 -17.65 33.48
N PRO A 120 2.49 -18.50 33.80
CA PRO A 120 2.19 -19.64 32.95
C PRO A 120 1.81 -19.16 31.53
N PRO A 121 2.14 -19.94 30.48
CA PRO A 121 1.81 -19.57 29.12
C PRO A 121 0.30 -19.33 28.98
N LYS A 122 -0.06 -18.15 28.50
CA LYS A 122 -1.45 -17.76 28.25
C LYS A 122 -1.81 -18.11 26.82
N VAL A 123 -3.08 -18.46 26.60
CA VAL A 123 -3.61 -18.71 25.26
C VAL A 123 -3.34 -17.48 24.39
N THR A 124 -2.63 -17.70 23.30
CA THR A 124 -2.33 -16.66 22.33
C THR A 124 -3.58 -16.33 21.53
N LYS A 125 -3.65 -15.10 21.00
CA LYS A 125 -4.75 -14.70 20.10
C LYS A 125 -4.89 -15.64 18.89
N ARG A 126 -3.77 -16.17 18.39
CA ARG A 126 -3.75 -17.12 17.27
C ARG A 126 -4.45 -18.43 17.65
N GLU A 127 -4.10 -19.02 18.78
CA GLU A 127 -4.74 -20.25 19.27
C GLU A 127 -6.24 -20.06 19.49
N ALA A 128 -6.64 -18.96 20.13
CA ALA A 128 -8.05 -18.64 20.33
C ALA A 128 -8.81 -18.48 19.00
N MET A 129 -8.20 -17.78 18.03
CA MET A 129 -8.78 -17.55 16.71
C MET A 129 -8.90 -18.84 15.90
N GLU A 130 -7.88 -19.72 15.92
CA GLU A 130 -7.91 -21.03 15.26
C GLU A 130 -9.07 -21.89 15.78
N VAL A 131 -9.27 -21.93 17.10
CA VAL A 131 -10.41 -22.64 17.72
C VAL A 131 -11.74 -22.03 17.30
N MET A 132 -11.88 -20.71 17.37
CA MET A 132 -13.13 -20.02 17.00
C MET A 132 -13.49 -20.24 15.53
N ILE A 133 -12.52 -20.10 14.62
CA ILE A 133 -12.73 -20.30 13.18
C ILE A 133 -13.06 -21.77 12.89
N THR A 134 -12.36 -22.72 13.51
CA THR A 134 -12.65 -24.15 13.35
C THR A 134 -14.06 -24.47 13.81
N ALA A 135 -14.47 -23.99 14.99
CA ALA A 135 -15.82 -24.19 15.50
C ALA A 135 -16.90 -23.57 14.59
N LEU A 136 -16.65 -22.38 14.02
CA LEU A 136 -17.54 -21.76 13.05
C LEU A 136 -17.62 -22.55 11.75
N PHE A 137 -16.48 -23.03 11.24
CA PHE A 137 -16.41 -23.83 10.03
C PHE A 137 -17.16 -25.16 10.20
N GLU A 138 -16.86 -25.90 11.26
CA GLU A 138 -17.49 -27.19 11.57
C GLU A 138 -19.01 -27.06 11.85
N LYS A 139 -19.50 -25.86 12.15
CA LYS A 139 -20.95 -25.62 12.27
C LYS A 139 -21.69 -25.79 10.94
N TYR A 140 -21.05 -25.44 9.83
CA TYR A 140 -21.67 -25.41 8.49
C TYR A 140 -21.09 -26.45 7.53
N PHE A 141 -19.87 -26.95 7.78
CA PHE A 141 -19.14 -27.82 6.86
C PHE A 141 -18.66 -29.10 7.56
N GLU A 142 -18.50 -30.17 6.77
CA GLU A 142 -17.73 -31.35 7.16
C GLU A 142 -16.24 -30.99 7.33
N PRO A 143 -15.45 -31.73 8.14
CA PRO A 143 -14.02 -31.53 8.24
C PRO A 143 -13.34 -31.52 6.86
N LEU A 144 -12.29 -30.71 6.71
CA LEU A 144 -11.55 -30.59 5.46
C LEU A 144 -11.06 -31.97 4.99
N ASP A 145 -11.19 -32.25 3.69
CA ASP A 145 -10.62 -33.45 3.07
C ASP A 145 -9.10 -33.26 2.89
N LEU A 146 -8.39 -33.35 4.01
CA LEU A 146 -6.93 -33.20 4.05
C LEU A 146 -6.22 -34.33 3.29
N GLU A 147 -6.83 -35.51 3.20
CA GLU A 147 -6.25 -36.64 2.47
C GLU A 147 -6.19 -36.34 0.98
N GLN A 148 -7.33 -35.98 0.37
CA GLN A 148 -7.39 -35.63 -1.05
C GLN A 148 -6.57 -34.37 -1.35
N TRP A 149 -6.59 -33.36 -0.48
CA TRP A 149 -5.81 -32.15 -0.68
C TRP A 149 -4.29 -32.42 -0.63
N ASN A 150 -3.82 -33.21 0.33
CA ASN A 150 -2.40 -33.58 0.39
C ASN A 150 -1.99 -34.44 -0.81
N LYS A 151 -2.87 -35.34 -1.28
CA LYS A 151 -2.66 -36.13 -2.49
C LYS A 151 -2.49 -35.23 -3.71
N ASP A 152 -3.37 -34.25 -3.91
CA ASP A 152 -3.29 -33.33 -5.05
C ASP A 152 -2.02 -32.46 -5.01
N LYS A 153 -1.61 -32.01 -3.82
CA LYS A 153 -0.31 -31.33 -3.64
C LYS A 153 0.86 -32.23 -4.02
N ALA A 154 0.85 -33.49 -3.60
CA ALA A 154 1.89 -34.45 -3.94
C ALA A 154 1.93 -34.72 -5.45
N THR A 155 0.78 -34.98 -6.08
CA THR A 155 0.67 -35.19 -7.54
C THR A 155 1.28 -34.03 -8.31
N THR A 156 0.91 -32.79 -7.99
CA THR A 156 1.43 -31.61 -8.69
C THR A 156 2.91 -31.32 -8.41
N HIS A 157 3.39 -31.62 -7.20
CA HIS A 157 4.80 -31.41 -6.83
C HIS A 157 5.76 -32.40 -7.49
N PHE A 158 5.35 -33.67 -7.64
CA PHE A 158 6.20 -34.74 -8.15
C PHE A 158 6.04 -35.02 -9.65
N SER A 159 5.15 -34.31 -10.36
CA SER A 159 4.93 -34.48 -11.79
C SER A 159 6.05 -33.86 -12.63
N GLU A 160 6.50 -34.57 -13.66
CA GLU A 160 7.43 -34.03 -14.66
C GLU A 160 6.67 -33.27 -15.76
N LEU A 161 7.40 -32.53 -16.61
CA LEU A 161 6.79 -31.75 -17.71
C LEU A 161 5.94 -32.62 -18.66
N SER A 162 6.30 -33.90 -18.83
CA SER A 162 5.53 -34.87 -19.61
C SER A 162 4.17 -35.18 -19.01
N ASP A 163 4.05 -35.13 -17.69
CA ASP A 163 2.89 -35.59 -16.94
C ASP A 163 1.87 -34.45 -16.74
N MET A 164 2.26 -33.21 -17.08
CA MET A 164 1.41 -32.03 -16.92
C MET A 164 0.18 -32.02 -17.85
N THR A 165 0.19 -32.87 -18.88
CA THR A 165 -0.99 -33.09 -19.74
C THR A 165 -1.86 -34.24 -19.26
N ASP A 166 -1.41 -34.99 -18.25
CA ASP A 166 -2.16 -36.12 -17.73
C ASP A 166 -3.41 -35.64 -16.99
N THR A 167 -4.46 -36.45 -17.09
CA THR A 167 -5.76 -36.12 -16.50
C THR A 167 -5.66 -35.94 -14.99
N ASP A 168 -4.86 -36.77 -14.31
CA ASP A 168 -4.66 -36.70 -12.87
C ASP A 168 -3.99 -35.40 -12.44
N TYR A 169 -2.98 -34.94 -13.19
CA TYR A 169 -2.33 -33.64 -12.96
C TYR A 169 -3.33 -32.49 -13.16
N ILE A 170 -4.03 -32.48 -14.29
CA ILE A 170 -4.99 -31.42 -14.63
C ILE A 170 -6.10 -31.34 -13.57
N LEU A 171 -6.66 -32.48 -13.15
CA LEU A 171 -7.71 -32.52 -12.12
C LEU A 171 -7.19 -32.05 -10.75
N ALA A 172 -5.96 -32.40 -10.37
CA ALA A 172 -5.33 -31.91 -9.15
C ALA A 172 -5.15 -30.38 -9.19
N CYS A 173 -4.66 -29.83 -10.31
CA CYS A 173 -4.56 -28.38 -10.51
C CYS A 173 -5.92 -27.68 -10.44
N MET A 174 -6.97 -28.25 -11.05
CA MET A 174 -8.32 -27.67 -10.99
C MET A 174 -8.84 -27.59 -9.56
N ARG A 175 -8.64 -28.64 -8.75
CA ARG A 175 -9.05 -28.64 -7.32
C ARG A 175 -8.21 -27.69 -6.47
N LEU A 176 -6.89 -27.68 -6.65
CA LEU A 176 -5.98 -26.77 -5.93
C LEU A 176 -6.25 -25.29 -6.23
N ASN A 177 -6.72 -24.96 -7.44
CA ASN A 177 -7.13 -23.60 -7.79
C ASN A 177 -8.52 -23.22 -7.23
N ASN A 178 -9.32 -24.19 -6.79
CA ASN A 178 -10.65 -23.97 -6.21
C ASN A 178 -10.81 -24.70 -4.86
N PRO A 179 -9.96 -24.42 -3.87
CA PRO A 179 -9.84 -25.26 -2.68
C PRO A 179 -11.09 -25.21 -1.78
N THR A 180 -11.78 -24.07 -1.73
CA THR A 180 -12.99 -23.88 -0.93
C THR A 180 -14.16 -24.73 -1.42
N THR A 181 -14.26 -25.01 -2.72
CA THR A 181 -15.33 -25.87 -3.27
C THR A 181 -14.87 -27.31 -3.47
N SER A 182 -13.56 -27.56 -3.51
CA SER A 182 -13.00 -28.88 -3.84
C SER A 182 -12.65 -29.72 -2.62
N TYR A 183 -12.31 -29.10 -1.48
CA TYR A 183 -11.90 -29.80 -0.26
C TYR A 183 -12.80 -29.52 0.94
N THR A 184 -13.89 -28.79 0.73
CA THR A 184 -14.92 -28.54 1.74
C THR A 184 -16.27 -29.01 1.23
N LYS A 185 -17.13 -29.44 2.15
CA LYS A 185 -18.47 -29.91 1.84
C LYS A 185 -19.44 -29.39 2.90
N GLU A 186 -20.48 -28.71 2.44
CA GLU A 186 -21.54 -28.20 3.32
C GLU A 186 -22.34 -29.37 3.91
N LYS A 187 -22.79 -29.22 5.16
CA LYS A 187 -23.59 -30.21 5.89
C LYS A 187 -25.06 -30.20 5.50
#